data_AF-A0A520JML1-F1
#
_entry.id   AF-A0A520JML1-F1
#
_cell.length_a   1.000
_cell.length_b   1.000
_cell.length_c   1.000
_cell.angle_alpha   90.00
_cell.angle_beta   90.00
_cell.angle_gamma   90.00
#
_symmetry.space_group_name_H-M   'P 1'
#
loop_
_entity.id
_entity.type
_entity.pdbx_description
1 polymer ?
#
loop_
_entity_poly.entity_id
_entity_poly.type
_entity_poly.pdbx_seq_one_letter_code
_entity_poly.pdbx_strand_id
1 'polypeptide(L)'
;MATNPPFLPVGTASISWVDSGGAVHLRVYATDGYTVNERCFDDGAWTTGIFSQAGGTVSATSWTDSGGLHIRVYCTNEDATVEWCLDQGGNWYQGAYTTL
;
A
#
# COMPACT_ATOMS: atom_id res chain seq x y z
N MET A 1 27.24 -8.56 -17.05
CA MET A 1 25.78 -8.76 -17.08
C MET A 1 25.15 -7.37 -17.04
N ALA A 2 24.97 -6.73 -18.20
CA ALA A 2 24.23 -5.46 -18.26
C ALA A 2 22.75 -5.74 -18.51
N THR A 3 21.90 -4.73 -18.25
CA THR A 3 20.54 -4.44 -18.81
C THR A 3 19.30 -4.62 -17.92
N ASN A 4 19.07 -3.64 -17.04
CA ASN A 4 17.84 -2.82 -16.91
C ASN A 4 18.03 -1.85 -15.73
N PRO A 5 17.66 -0.54 -15.80
CA PRO A 5 17.51 0.24 -14.58
C PRO A 5 16.24 -0.30 -13.92
N PRO A 6 16.30 -1.02 -12.78
CA PRO A 6 15.09 -1.59 -12.23
C PRO A 6 14.30 -0.41 -11.65
N PHE A 7 13.20 -0.05 -12.32
CA PHE A 7 12.05 0.68 -11.78
C PHE A 7 12.34 1.38 -10.44
N LEU A 8 13.03 2.52 -10.49
CA LEU A 8 13.29 3.30 -9.29
C LEU A 8 11.96 3.96 -8.91
N PRO A 9 11.40 3.65 -7.73
CA PRO A 9 10.15 4.28 -7.34
C PRO A 9 10.35 5.79 -7.27
N VAL A 10 9.46 6.53 -7.93
CA VAL A 10 9.45 7.99 -7.97
C VAL A 10 8.69 8.58 -6.76
N GLY A 11 7.95 7.74 -6.04
CA GLY A 11 7.27 8.10 -4.80
C GLY A 11 6.96 6.88 -3.94
N THR A 12 6.84 7.10 -2.63
CA THR A 12 6.50 6.06 -1.66
C THR A 12 5.56 6.58 -0.58
N ALA A 13 4.69 5.72 -0.08
CA ALA A 13 3.94 5.92 1.15
C ALA A 13 4.13 4.71 2.07
N SER A 14 4.19 4.92 3.37
CA SER A 14 4.41 3.86 4.35
C SER A 14 3.37 3.94 5.47
N ILE A 15 3.01 2.75 5.96
CA ILE A 15 2.18 2.58 7.16
C ILE A 15 2.84 1.56 8.07
N SER A 16 2.45 1.60 9.34
CA SER A 16 2.85 0.61 10.32
C SER A 16 1.75 0.35 11.32
N TRP A 17 1.76 -0.85 11.90
CA TRP A 17 0.96 -1.19 13.05
C TRP A 17 1.71 -2.22 13.90
N VAL A 18 1.23 -2.40 15.12
CA VAL A 18 1.69 -3.46 16.03
C VAL A 18 0.52 -4.39 16.27
N ASP A 19 0.72 -5.70 16.08
CA ASP A 19 -0.33 -6.67 16.35
C ASP A 19 -0.52 -6.93 17.85
N SER A 20 -1.51 -7.75 18.21
CA SER A 20 -1.76 -8.14 19.60
C SER A 20 -0.62 -8.93 20.25
N GLY A 21 0.27 -9.53 19.45
CA GLY A 21 1.47 -10.23 19.90
C GLY A 21 2.68 -9.30 20.12
N GLY A 22 2.56 -8.02 19.77
CA GLY A 22 3.66 -7.05 19.85
C GLY A 22 4.57 -7.04 18.62
N ALA A 23 4.25 -7.80 17.56
CA ALA A 23 5.00 -7.79 16.32
C ALA A 23 4.76 -6.48 15.55
N VAL A 24 5.84 -5.88 15.04
CA VAL A 24 5.76 -4.68 14.20
C VAL A 24 5.60 -5.11 12.76
N HIS A 25 4.61 -4.53 12.09
CA HIS A 25 4.37 -4.71 10.67
C HIS A 25 4.59 -3.40 9.93
N LEU A 26 5.20 -3.48 8.75
CA LEU A 26 5.33 -2.33 7.84
C LEU A 26 4.71 -2.69 6.50
N ARG A 27 4.05 -1.73 5.86
CA ARG A 27 3.76 -1.78 4.43
C ARG A 27 4.37 -0.55 3.78
N VAL A 28 5.06 -0.76 2.66
CA VAL A 28 5.60 0.32 1.84
C VAL A 28 5.00 0.18 0.46
N TYR A 29 4.22 1.19 0.08
CA TYR A 29 3.64 1.35 -1.24
C TYR A 29 4.56 2.22 -2.07
N ALA A 30 5.02 1.73 -3.20
CA ALA A 30 5.99 2.40 -4.05
C ALA A 30 5.44 2.51 -5.47
N THR A 31 5.45 3.73 -6.01
CA THR A 31 5.04 4.00 -7.40
C THR A 31 6.24 4.22 -8.29
N ASP A 32 6.18 3.68 -9.51
CA ASP A 32 7.10 4.01 -10.59
C ASP A 32 6.63 5.20 -11.46
N GLY A 33 5.54 5.85 -11.09
CA GLY A 33 4.85 6.88 -11.87
C GLY A 33 3.64 6.36 -12.64
N TYR A 34 3.42 5.04 -12.67
CA TYR A 34 2.29 4.39 -13.35
C TYR A 34 1.59 3.35 -12.48
N THR A 35 2.36 2.53 -11.76
CA THR A 35 1.89 1.41 -10.94
C THR A 35 2.42 1.54 -9.52
N VAL A 36 1.52 1.40 -8.55
CA VAL A 36 1.81 1.31 -7.13
C VAL A 36 1.89 -0.16 -6.73
N ASN A 37 3.03 -0.60 -6.20
CA ASN A 37 3.24 -1.95 -5.68
C ASN A 37 3.56 -1.93 -4.19
N GLU A 38 3.28 -3.03 -3.49
CA GLU A 38 3.51 -3.16 -2.04
C GLU A 38 4.72 -4.06 -1.70
N ARG A 39 5.47 -3.61 -0.70
CA ARG A 39 6.42 -4.43 0.06
C ARG A 39 5.92 -4.58 1.49
N CYS A 40 5.93 -5.80 1.99
CA CYS A 40 5.48 -6.15 3.33
C CYS A 40 6.68 -6.51 4.20
N PHE A 41 6.77 -5.92 5.40
CA PHE A 41 7.67 -6.40 6.44
C PHE A 41 6.83 -7.06 7.53
N ASP A 42 7.04 -8.35 7.70
CA ASP A 42 6.39 -9.17 8.72
C ASP A 42 7.45 -10.13 9.28
N ASP A 43 7.44 -10.39 10.59
CA ASP A 43 8.32 -11.36 11.25
C ASP A 43 9.82 -11.21 10.92
N GLY A 44 10.28 -9.97 10.74
CA GLY A 44 11.70 -9.68 10.47
C GLY A 44 12.11 -9.81 9.00
N ALA A 45 11.20 -10.12 8.08
CA ALA A 45 11.50 -10.37 6.67
C ALA A 45 10.65 -9.50 5.73
N TRP A 46 11.26 -9.11 4.59
CA TRP A 46 10.57 -8.38 3.53
C TRP A 46 10.06 -9.31 2.44
N THR A 47 8.77 -9.21 2.11
CA THR A 47 8.12 -9.93 1.01
C THR A 47 7.43 -8.96 0.04
N THR A 48 7.08 -9.44 -1.15
CA THR A 48 6.23 -8.68 -2.08
C THR A 48 4.78 -8.89 -1.66
N GLY A 49 4.06 -7.80 -1.45
CA GLY A 49 2.63 -7.83 -1.16
C GLY A 49 1.78 -8.12 -2.39
N ILE A 50 0.49 -8.36 -2.18
CA ILE A 50 -0.46 -8.64 -3.27
C ILE A 50 -1.04 -7.37 -3.89
N PHE A 51 -0.81 -6.20 -3.28
CA PHE A 51 -1.29 -4.93 -3.81
C PHE A 51 -0.49 -4.51 -5.05
N SER A 52 -1.21 -4.32 -6.16
CA SER A 52 -0.68 -3.76 -7.41
C SER A 52 -1.82 -3.02 -8.12
N GLN A 53 -1.73 -1.69 -8.19
CA GLN A 53 -2.79 -0.84 -8.76
C GLN A 53 -2.21 0.34 -9.53
N ALA A 54 -2.96 0.86 -10.50
CA ALA A 54 -2.55 2.06 -11.23
C ALA A 54 -2.51 3.29 -10.31
N GLY A 55 -1.45 4.10 -10.41
CA GLY A 55 -1.25 5.31 -9.63
C GLY A 55 0.14 5.91 -9.80
N GLY A 56 0.22 7.17 -10.17
CA GLY A 56 1.44 7.94 -10.37
C GLY A 56 1.91 8.64 -9.11
N THR A 57 1.02 8.83 -8.13
CA THR A 57 1.37 9.15 -6.74
C THR A 57 0.59 8.25 -5.79
N VAL A 58 1.09 8.16 -4.55
CA VAL A 58 0.48 7.30 -3.52
C VAL A 58 0.51 7.98 -2.16
N SER A 59 -0.59 7.83 -1.41
CA SER A 59 -0.64 8.05 0.03
C SER A 59 -1.34 6.86 0.70
N ALA A 60 -1.11 6.66 2.00
CA ALA A 60 -1.68 5.54 2.72
C ALA A 60 -1.92 5.89 4.20
N THR A 61 -2.91 5.24 4.79
CA THR A 61 -3.18 5.27 6.22
C THR A 61 -3.66 3.90 6.69
N SER A 62 -3.51 3.63 7.98
CA SER A 62 -4.05 2.43 8.61
C SER A 62 -4.54 2.72 10.01
N TRP A 63 -5.51 1.93 10.47
CA TRP A 63 -5.95 1.93 11.85
C TRP A 63 -6.29 0.50 12.28
N THR A 64 -6.32 0.28 13.60
CA THR A 64 -6.75 -0.97 14.20
C THR A 64 -7.87 -0.68 15.17
N ASP A 65 -8.99 -1.39 15.05
CA ASP A 65 -10.09 -1.34 16.00
C ASP A 65 -10.62 -2.75 16.33
N SER A 66 -11.83 -2.86 16.89
CA SER A 66 -12.44 -4.16 17.22
C SER A 66 -12.68 -5.08 16.01
N GLY A 67 -12.74 -4.51 14.80
CA GLY A 67 -12.81 -5.24 13.53
C GLY A 67 -11.45 -5.70 13.00
N GLY A 68 -10.36 -5.34 13.66
CA GLY A 68 -8.99 -5.69 13.28
C GLY A 68 -8.29 -4.58 12.52
N LEU A 69 -7.31 -4.95 11.70
CA LEU A 69 -6.55 -4.02 10.88
C LEU A 69 -7.38 -3.50 9.69
N HIS A 70 -7.26 -2.21 9.43
CA HIS A 70 -7.79 -1.53 8.26
C HIS A 70 -6.68 -0.74 7.59
N ILE A 71 -6.56 -0.87 6.27
CA ILE A 71 -5.61 -0.12 5.45
C ILE A 71 -6.37 0.59 4.33
N ARG A 72 -6.02 1.85 4.08
CA ARG A 72 -6.48 2.63 2.94
C ARG A 72 -5.28 3.15 2.17
N VAL A 73 -5.25 2.90 0.87
CA VAL A 73 -4.23 3.38 -0.06
C VAL A 73 -4.92 4.22 -1.11
N TYR A 74 -4.47 5.45 -1.29
CA TYR A 74 -5.00 6.35 -2.30
C TYR A 74 -3.98 6.43 -3.44
N CYS A 75 -4.40 5.94 -4.60
CA CYS A 75 -3.61 5.98 -5.82
C CYS A 75 -4.16 7.09 -6.72
N THR A 76 -3.31 8.05 -7.05
CA THR A 76 -3.71 9.21 -7.85
C THR A 76 -3.03 9.16 -9.22
N ASN A 77 -3.83 9.29 -10.28
CA ASN A 77 -3.39 9.52 -11.65
C ASN A 77 -4.04 10.81 -12.14
N GLU A 78 -3.21 11.77 -12.55
CA GLU A 78 -3.68 13.08 -13.04
C GLU A 78 -4.67 13.73 -12.06
N ASP A 79 -5.94 13.85 -12.44
CA ASP A 79 -7.03 14.46 -11.68
C ASP A 79 -7.92 13.44 -10.94
N ALA A 80 -7.66 12.14 -11.07
CA ALA A 80 -8.43 11.07 -10.46
C ALA A 80 -7.67 10.41 -9.30
N THR A 81 -8.35 10.26 -8.16
CA THR A 81 -7.82 9.48 -7.01
C THR A 81 -8.76 8.33 -6.70
N VAL A 82 -8.22 7.12 -6.70
CA VAL A 82 -8.93 5.89 -6.34
C VAL A 82 -8.45 5.43 -4.97
N GLU A 83 -9.40 5.23 -4.05
CA GLU A 83 -9.14 4.56 -2.78
C GLU A 83 -9.16 3.04 -2.97
N TRP A 84 -8.18 2.37 -2.40
CA TRP A 84 -8.13 0.94 -2.24
C TRP A 84 -8.12 0.58 -0.76
N CYS A 85 -8.99 -0.34 -0.42
CA CYS A 85 -9.26 -0.75 0.95
C CYS A 85 -8.82 -2.19 1.16
N LEU A 86 -8.18 -2.44 2.29
CA LEU A 86 -8.03 -3.78 2.85
C LEU A 86 -8.51 -3.75 4.30
N ASP A 87 -9.38 -4.70 4.63
CA ASP A 87 -9.84 -4.92 6.00
C ASP A 87 -9.40 -6.33 6.44
N GLN A 88 -9.33 -6.55 7.75
CA GLN A 88 -8.84 -7.79 8.37
C GLN A 88 -9.37 -9.05 7.70
N GLY A 89 -8.47 -9.91 7.22
CA GLY A 89 -8.80 -11.20 6.60
C GLY A 89 -9.45 -11.11 5.21
N GLY A 90 -9.58 -9.92 4.64
CA GLY A 90 -10.13 -9.68 3.32
C GLY A 90 -9.08 -9.59 2.20
N ASN A 91 -9.57 -9.31 0.99
CA ASN A 91 -8.76 -8.92 -0.17
C ASN A 91 -8.85 -7.41 -0.40
N TRP A 92 -7.94 -6.86 -1.18
CA TRP A 92 -8.04 -5.48 -1.66
C TRP A 92 -9.32 -5.28 -2.49
N TYR A 93 -10.03 -4.19 -2.22
CA TYR A 93 -11.21 -3.78 -2.97
C TYR A 93 -11.23 -2.26 -3.17
N GLN A 94 -11.93 -1.79 -4.19
CA GLN A 94 -12.07 -0.36 -4.44
C GLN A 94 -13.01 0.26 -3.41
N GLY A 95 -12.55 1.32 -2.76
CA GLY A 95 -13.29 2.08 -1.78
C GLY A 95 -14.34 3.02 -2.38
N ALA A 96 -15.03 3.74 -1.49
CA ALA A 96 -16.11 4.65 -1.87
C ALA A 96 -15.65 6.12 -1.95
N TYR A 97 -14.37 6.40 -1.70
CA TYR A 97 -13.82 7.74 -1.84
C TYR A 97 -14.06 8.33 -3.24
N THR A 98 -14.42 9.62 -3.28
CA THR A 98 -14.54 10.42 -4.49
C THR A 98 -13.88 11.78 -4.28
N THR A 99 -13.25 12.32 -5.31
CA THR A 99 -12.91 13.75 -5.35
C THR A 99 -14.18 14.57 -5.59
N LEU A 100 -14.34 15.70 -4.89
CA LEU A 100 -15.46 16.62 -5.07
C LEU A 100 -15.37 17.40 -6.38
#